data_AF-A0A662ELH9-F1
#
_entry.id   AF-A0A662ELH9-F1
#
_cell.length_a   1.000
_cell.length_b   1.000
_cell.length_c   1.000
_cell.angle_alpha   90.00
_cell.angle_beta   90.00
_cell.angle_gamma   90.00
#
_symmetry.space_group_name_H-M   'P 1'
#
loop_
_entity.id
_entity.type
_entity.pdbx_description
1 polymer ?
#
loop_
_entity_poly.entity_id
_entity_poly.type
_entity_poly.pdbx_seq_one_letter_code
_entity_poly.pdbx_strand_id
1 'polypeptide(L)'
;MRKLVFFALLCACGSIAAAGPEKLDPLLKYLENSWKRVGTEGLLALELPRLLSLSAEDERVRVRVLVATRDPGGAWDIPGFRPEAVIGRIATGSVLLTDLEEIADHPQVIFVQAARPLYPRLDVSVPEIGVPDVWQGVPATRGEGVIVGIVDTGVDTLHPAFRVDRDGDGSREGSRILWLWDQSAAGIPDRWPFSYGEDFSREEIEQGIAWGTPVSRDTSGHGTHVAGIAAGAEASLPGVAPGAELVVVRSTFYEDTVIEGVAFVFQVADALGLPAVVNLSLGGHGGPHDGTSLFEQAIDATLDQPGRTIVVAAGNEAEDRIHVGGEVLGPITWHVFVENPTGEANFWHDELASFAVTLSFVDMVMHIPPGTQRPMVLPGGEIFVDNASAGPDPRNGDKLIHLSWAGLPVGVYLSLTFTPSPSGGRIDGWLASSDYGYFQEGDAASTIAEPGNAHRVITVGAYITRNRWQSQLGEQVSGYRLYELAPFSSHGPTRDGRIKPDLTAPGAWILSARSADAYVYGGFLAPDGIHRYMAGTSMAAPHVTGVCALLLS
;
A
#
# COMPACT_ATOMS: atom_id res chain seq x y z
N MET A 1 13.50 -96.97 7.01
CA MET A 1 14.06 -96.31 8.22
C MET A 1 13.89 -94.82 8.04
N ARG A 2 12.87 -94.24 8.68
CA ARG A 2 12.91 -93.43 9.92
C ARG A 2 13.23 -91.96 9.61
N LYS A 3 12.52 -90.93 10.09
CA LYS A 3 11.28 -90.73 10.87
C LYS A 3 11.16 -89.18 11.02
N LEU A 4 9.92 -88.61 10.94
CA LEU A 4 9.34 -87.52 11.76
C LEU A 4 10.08 -86.14 11.86
N VAL A 5 9.49 -84.95 12.04
CA VAL A 5 8.13 -84.44 12.33
C VAL A 5 8.09 -82.90 12.17
N PHE A 6 6.89 -82.38 11.93
CA PHE A 6 6.42 -80.98 12.05
C PHE A 6 6.80 -80.26 13.36
N PHE A 7 7.04 -78.94 13.34
CA PHE A 7 6.23 -77.99 14.13
C PHE A 7 6.51 -76.54 13.71
N ALA A 8 5.43 -75.80 13.46
CA ALA A 8 5.44 -74.36 13.34
C ALA A 8 5.51 -73.73 14.73
N LEU A 9 6.29 -72.66 14.90
CA LEU A 9 6.00 -71.66 15.94
C LEU A 9 6.28 -70.27 15.37
N LEU A 10 5.19 -69.49 15.22
CA LEU A 10 5.23 -68.05 15.10
C LEU A 10 5.92 -67.49 16.36
N CYS A 11 7.03 -66.79 16.16
CA CYS A 11 7.41 -65.69 17.03
C CYS A 11 7.39 -64.42 16.18
N ALA A 12 6.28 -63.67 16.29
CA ALA A 12 6.25 -62.27 15.92
C ALA A 12 7.12 -61.49 16.92
N CYS A 13 8.43 -61.41 16.64
CA CYS A 13 9.21 -60.27 17.10
C CYS A 13 9.16 -59.28 15.95
N GLY A 14 8.36 -58.22 16.14
CA GLY A 14 8.22 -57.15 15.19
C GLY A 14 9.60 -56.71 14.71
N SER A 15 9.79 -56.75 13.39
CA SER A 15 10.74 -55.87 12.75
C SER A 15 10.43 -54.47 13.26
N ILE A 16 11.25 -53.95 14.17
CA ILE A 16 11.46 -52.50 14.20
C ILE A 16 12.10 -52.27 12.83
N ALA A 17 11.25 -51.93 11.86
CA ALA A 17 11.70 -51.52 10.54
C ALA A 17 12.76 -50.45 10.80
N ALA A 18 13.99 -50.70 10.35
CA ALA A 18 14.95 -49.63 10.15
C ALA A 18 14.23 -48.63 9.24
N ALA A 19 13.80 -47.53 9.85
CA ALA A 19 13.00 -46.54 9.17
C ALA A 19 13.99 -45.65 8.44
N GLY A 20 14.49 -46.18 7.32
CA GLY A 20 15.55 -45.57 6.52
C GLY A 20 15.04 -44.33 5.79
N PRO A 21 15.29 -44.18 4.47
CA PRO A 21 15.01 -42.93 3.74
C PRO A 21 13.54 -42.52 3.75
N GLU A 22 12.61 -43.31 4.27
CA GLU A 22 11.19 -43.01 4.41
C GLU A 22 10.90 -41.80 5.31
N LYS A 23 11.72 -41.56 6.35
CA LYS A 23 11.60 -40.40 7.24
C LYS A 23 12.22 -39.10 6.70
N LEU A 24 12.83 -39.15 5.53
CA LEU A 24 13.37 -37.96 4.87
C LEU A 24 12.30 -37.29 4.01
N ASP A 25 12.31 -35.96 3.98
CA ASP A 25 11.55 -35.19 2.99
C ASP A 25 12.00 -35.56 1.56
N PRO A 26 11.09 -35.65 0.58
CA PRO A 26 11.42 -36.03 -0.80
C PRO A 26 12.56 -35.21 -1.42
N LEU A 27 12.72 -33.93 -1.04
CA LEU A 27 13.77 -33.07 -1.55
C LEU A 27 15.14 -33.44 -0.98
N LEU A 28 15.22 -33.92 0.28
CA LEU A 28 16.45 -34.46 0.86
C LEU A 28 16.86 -35.77 0.17
N LYS A 29 15.90 -36.66 -0.11
CA LYS A 29 16.17 -37.89 -0.87
C LYS A 29 16.66 -37.58 -2.29
N TYR A 30 16.08 -36.56 -2.92
CA TYR A 30 16.50 -36.11 -4.24
C TYR A 30 17.93 -35.54 -4.23
N LEU A 31 18.26 -34.72 -3.22
CA LEU A 31 19.61 -34.18 -3.03
C LEU A 31 20.63 -35.29 -2.79
N GLU A 32 20.33 -36.24 -1.91
CA GLU A 32 21.22 -37.36 -1.59
C GLU A 32 21.51 -38.22 -2.82
N ASN A 33 20.46 -38.60 -3.57
CA ASN A 33 20.60 -39.38 -4.79
C ASN A 33 21.35 -38.62 -5.90
N SER A 34 21.20 -37.30 -5.94
CA SER A 34 21.92 -36.45 -6.89
C SER A 34 23.40 -36.36 -6.50
N TRP A 35 23.72 -36.15 -5.22
CA TRP A 35 25.09 -36.09 -4.74
C TRP A 35 25.84 -37.41 -4.96
N LYS A 36 25.20 -38.56 -4.65
CA LYS A 36 25.74 -39.90 -4.93
C LYS A 36 26.11 -40.10 -6.41
N ARG A 37 25.46 -39.38 -7.33
CA ARG A 37 25.71 -39.44 -8.79
C ARG A 37 26.79 -38.47 -9.28
N VAL A 38 26.82 -37.24 -8.76
CA VAL A 38 27.63 -36.16 -9.35
C VAL A 38 28.71 -35.60 -8.41
N GLY A 39 28.80 -36.09 -7.17
CA GLY A 39 29.74 -35.60 -6.17
C GLY A 39 29.44 -34.18 -5.69
N THR A 40 30.26 -33.64 -4.79
CA THR A 40 30.06 -32.31 -4.19
C THR A 40 30.13 -31.18 -5.23
N GLU A 41 31.19 -31.16 -6.06
CA GLU A 41 31.35 -30.13 -7.08
C GLU A 41 30.24 -30.18 -8.14
N GLY A 42 29.86 -31.38 -8.59
CA GLY A 42 28.77 -31.54 -9.54
C GLY A 42 27.41 -31.19 -8.95
N LEU A 43 27.17 -31.45 -7.65
CA LEU A 43 25.92 -31.08 -6.98
C LEU A 43 25.76 -29.56 -6.88
N LEU A 44 26.84 -28.86 -6.53
CA LEU A 44 26.85 -27.39 -6.44
C LEU A 44 26.71 -26.72 -7.81
N ALA A 45 27.12 -27.38 -8.90
CA ALA A 45 26.96 -26.91 -10.27
C ALA A 45 25.55 -27.11 -10.87
N LEU A 46 24.66 -27.88 -10.23
CA LEU A 46 23.30 -28.21 -10.73
C LEU A 46 22.22 -27.16 -10.40
N GLU A 47 22.58 -25.93 -10.01
CA GLU A 47 21.66 -24.85 -9.54
C GLU A 47 20.69 -25.22 -8.39
N LEU A 48 20.84 -26.39 -7.77
CA LEU A 48 20.08 -26.83 -6.59
C LEU A 48 20.18 -25.92 -5.33
N PRO A 49 21.20 -25.07 -5.15
CA PRO A 49 21.20 -24.03 -4.12
C PRO A 49 20.06 -22.99 -4.22
N ARG A 50 19.25 -23.00 -5.29
CA ARG A 50 18.03 -22.18 -5.41
C ARG A 50 16.81 -22.76 -4.66
N LEU A 51 16.81 -24.06 -4.36
CA LEU A 51 15.72 -24.74 -3.64
C LEU A 51 15.98 -24.90 -2.14
N LEU A 52 17.24 -24.84 -1.70
CA LEU A 52 17.69 -25.14 -0.34
C LEU A 52 18.96 -24.36 0.05
N SER A 53 19.14 -24.11 1.35
CA SER A 53 20.39 -23.56 1.88
C SER A 53 21.42 -24.67 2.08
N LEU A 54 22.47 -24.67 1.24
CA LEU A 54 23.58 -25.61 1.27
C LEU A 54 24.89 -24.86 1.60
N SER A 55 25.75 -25.46 2.43
CA SER A 55 27.11 -24.95 2.67
C SER A 55 28.14 -26.06 2.50
N ALA A 56 29.33 -25.72 2.00
CA ALA A 56 30.43 -26.66 1.83
C ALA A 56 31.46 -26.46 2.95
N GLU A 57 31.87 -27.55 3.61
CA GLU A 57 32.91 -27.56 4.65
C GLU A 57 33.79 -28.80 4.41
N ASP A 58 35.07 -28.58 4.05
CA ASP A 58 36.05 -29.65 3.73
C ASP A 58 35.52 -30.72 2.73
N GLU A 59 35.13 -30.30 1.53
CA GLU A 59 34.58 -31.16 0.44
C GLU A 59 33.25 -31.87 0.78
N ARG A 60 32.67 -31.64 1.96
CA ARG A 60 31.38 -32.19 2.38
C ARG A 60 30.29 -31.14 2.33
N VAL A 61 29.08 -31.56 1.97
CA VAL A 61 27.91 -30.66 1.84
C VAL A 61 27.05 -30.76 3.09
N ARG A 62 26.79 -29.62 3.74
CA ARG A 62 25.77 -29.48 4.78
C ARG A 62 24.49 -28.93 4.18
N VAL A 63 23.36 -29.45 4.64
CA VAL A 63 22.02 -28.98 4.30
C VAL A 63 21.30 -28.53 5.57
N ARG A 64 20.61 -27.39 5.51
CA ARG A 64 19.75 -26.94 6.62
C ARG A 64 18.44 -27.73 6.64
N VAL A 65 18.03 -28.17 7.83
CA VAL A 65 16.88 -29.05 8.03
C VAL A 65 16.06 -28.68 9.26
N LEU A 66 14.82 -29.13 9.26
CA LEU A 66 13.93 -29.22 10.41
C LEU A 66 13.84 -30.69 10.81
N VAL A 67 14.13 -31.02 12.07
CA VAL A 67 14.07 -32.40 12.60
C VAL A 67 12.94 -32.50 13.62
N ALA A 68 11.98 -33.38 13.36
CA ALA A 68 10.93 -33.72 14.31
C ALA A 68 11.34 -34.92 15.16
N THR A 69 11.24 -34.79 16.48
CA THR A 69 11.61 -35.83 17.45
C THR A 69 10.43 -36.37 18.23
N ARG A 70 10.55 -37.61 18.75
CA ARG A 70 9.53 -38.25 19.59
C ARG A 70 9.34 -37.51 20.91
N ASP A 71 10.46 -37.18 21.55
CA ASP A 71 10.47 -36.50 22.84
C ASP A 71 10.84 -35.02 22.67
N PRO A 72 10.22 -34.10 23.45
CA PRO A 72 10.63 -32.70 23.47
C PRO A 72 12.09 -32.56 23.90
N GLY A 73 12.86 -31.73 23.22
CA GLY A 73 14.29 -31.55 23.50
C GLY A 73 15.20 -32.67 22.99
N GLY A 74 14.66 -33.81 22.56
CA GLY A 74 15.43 -34.99 22.13
C GLY A 74 16.32 -34.79 20.90
N ALA A 75 16.22 -33.63 20.26
CA ALA A 75 17.05 -33.26 19.10
C ALA A 75 18.47 -32.80 19.47
N TRP A 76 18.72 -32.39 20.73
CA TRP A 76 20.06 -32.01 21.20
C TRP A 76 21.05 -33.18 21.19
N ASP A 77 20.54 -34.40 21.36
CA ASP A 77 21.33 -35.61 21.56
C ASP A 77 21.43 -36.48 20.29
N ILE A 78 20.99 -36.00 19.13
CA ILE A 78 21.05 -36.75 17.86
C ILE A 78 22.45 -36.62 17.24
N PRO A 79 23.22 -37.72 17.12
CA PRO A 79 24.53 -37.68 16.49
C PRO A 79 24.44 -37.26 15.01
N GLY A 80 25.39 -36.45 14.54
CA GLY A 80 25.44 -35.97 13.14
C GLY A 80 24.51 -34.79 12.84
N PHE A 81 23.51 -34.53 13.68
CA PHE A 81 22.68 -33.32 13.60
C PHE A 81 23.33 -32.19 14.40
N ARG A 82 23.44 -31.00 13.81
CA ARG A 82 23.85 -29.77 14.50
C ARG A 82 22.61 -28.89 14.75
N PRO A 83 21.92 -29.07 15.89
CA PRO A 83 20.78 -28.23 16.24
C PRO A 83 21.23 -26.79 16.49
N GLU A 84 20.53 -25.85 15.87
CA GLU A 84 20.65 -24.41 16.08
C GLU A 84 19.58 -23.92 17.08
N ALA A 85 18.39 -24.53 17.06
CA ALA A 85 17.34 -24.32 18.05
C ALA A 85 16.46 -25.56 18.19
N VAL A 86 15.93 -25.83 19.39
CA VAL A 86 14.97 -26.91 19.66
C VAL A 86 13.75 -26.33 20.36
N ILE A 87 12.60 -26.43 19.71
CA ILE A 87 11.32 -25.87 20.14
C ILE A 87 10.34 -27.02 20.31
N GLY A 88 10.15 -27.46 21.56
CA GLY A 88 9.35 -28.65 21.85
C GLY A 88 9.94 -29.88 21.14
N ARG A 89 9.16 -30.48 20.24
CA ARG A 89 9.54 -31.68 19.46
C ARG A 89 10.16 -31.36 18.09
N ILE A 90 10.38 -30.10 17.75
CA ILE A 90 10.89 -29.69 16.45
C ILE A 90 12.21 -28.95 16.66
N ALA A 91 13.22 -29.29 15.88
CA ALA A 91 14.52 -28.64 15.92
C ALA A 91 14.92 -28.08 14.56
N THR A 92 15.45 -26.87 14.55
CA THR A 92 16.11 -26.28 13.38
C THR A 92 17.59 -26.57 13.47
N GLY A 93 18.26 -26.87 12.37
CA GLY A 93 19.71 -27.07 12.38
C GLY A 93 20.26 -27.47 11.03
N SER A 94 21.47 -28.03 11.03
CA SER A 94 22.10 -28.53 9.81
C SER A 94 22.61 -29.95 9.98
N VAL A 95 22.69 -30.67 8.87
CA VAL A 95 23.15 -32.06 8.77
C VAL A 95 24.09 -32.18 7.59
N LEU A 96 25.13 -33.02 7.70
CA LEU A 96 25.93 -33.41 6.54
C LEU A 96 25.11 -34.32 5.65
N LEU A 97 25.13 -34.07 4.35
CA LEU A 97 24.34 -34.81 3.37
C LEU A 97 24.67 -36.32 3.37
N THR A 98 25.88 -36.70 3.78
CA THR A 98 26.32 -38.09 4.01
C THR A 98 25.65 -38.78 5.20
N ASP A 99 25.15 -38.00 6.15
CA ASP A 99 24.67 -38.48 7.46
C ASP A 99 23.14 -38.53 7.50
N LEU A 100 22.46 -38.18 6.40
CA LEU A 100 20.99 -38.07 6.33
C LEU A 100 20.27 -39.39 6.60
N GLU A 101 20.76 -40.50 6.03
CA GLU A 101 20.17 -41.83 6.26
C GLU A 101 20.34 -42.25 7.73
N GLU A 102 21.52 -42.02 8.32
CA GLU A 102 21.80 -42.37 9.73
C GLU A 102 20.94 -41.56 10.70
N ILE A 103 20.74 -40.27 10.44
CA ILE A 103 19.87 -39.42 11.25
C ILE A 103 18.40 -39.82 11.10
N ALA A 104 17.96 -40.16 9.89
CA ALA A 104 16.60 -40.66 9.67
C ALA A 104 16.34 -41.95 10.47
N ASP A 105 17.30 -42.88 10.49
CA ASP A 105 17.19 -44.13 11.21
C ASP A 105 17.19 -43.98 12.74
N HIS A 106 17.65 -42.84 13.27
CA HIS A 106 17.73 -42.60 14.71
C HIS A 106 16.36 -42.78 15.40
N PRO A 107 16.27 -43.51 16.55
CA PRO A 107 14.99 -43.82 17.19
C PRO A 107 14.20 -42.59 17.66
N GLN A 108 14.89 -41.50 18.01
CA GLN A 108 14.25 -40.24 18.39
C GLN A 108 13.68 -39.49 17.19
N VAL A 109 14.14 -39.74 15.96
CA VAL A 109 13.70 -38.99 14.78
C VAL A 109 12.39 -39.56 14.24
N ILE A 110 11.40 -38.69 14.12
CA ILE A 110 10.12 -38.94 13.45
C ILE A 110 10.23 -38.56 11.98
N PHE A 111 10.82 -37.39 11.68
CA PHE A 111 10.91 -36.87 10.31
C PHE A 111 12.05 -35.85 10.18
N VAL A 112 12.69 -35.79 9.02
CA VAL A 112 13.69 -34.77 8.68
C VAL A 112 13.25 -34.06 7.41
N GLN A 113 13.01 -32.76 7.51
CA GLN A 113 12.54 -31.92 6.42
C GLN A 113 13.61 -30.93 5.98
N ALA A 114 13.79 -30.73 4.68
CA ALA A 114 14.69 -29.70 4.16
C ALA A 114 14.16 -28.29 4.47
N ALA A 115 15.04 -27.37 4.91
CA ALA A 115 14.68 -25.97 5.10
C ALA A 115 14.71 -25.21 3.76
N ARG A 116 13.56 -24.67 3.33
CA ARG A 116 13.36 -24.03 2.02
C ARG A 116 13.46 -22.49 2.13
N PRO A 117 13.96 -21.77 1.10
CA PRO A 117 13.90 -20.32 1.06
C PRO A 117 12.45 -19.84 0.96
N LEU A 118 12.14 -18.73 1.63
CA LEU A 118 10.89 -17.98 1.50
C LEU A 118 11.20 -16.65 0.79
N TYR A 119 10.27 -16.16 -0.04
CA TYR A 119 10.47 -14.97 -0.87
C TYR A 119 9.55 -13.81 -0.43
N PRO A 120 10.07 -12.57 -0.35
CA PRO A 120 9.24 -11.35 -0.35
C PRO A 120 8.69 -11.09 -1.77
N ARG A 121 7.53 -10.45 -1.86
CA ARG A 121 6.61 -10.49 -3.00
C ARG A 121 5.85 -9.17 -3.30
N LEU A 122 6.46 -8.24 -4.06
CA LEU A 122 5.83 -7.35 -5.10
C LEU A 122 5.50 -8.16 -6.38
N ASP A 123 5.90 -9.43 -6.40
CA ASP A 123 5.81 -10.42 -7.47
C ASP A 123 4.46 -10.65 -8.13
N VAL A 124 3.36 -10.27 -7.48
CA VAL A 124 2.03 -10.46 -8.06
C VAL A 124 1.68 -9.22 -8.84
N SER A 125 1.76 -8.03 -8.23
CA SER A 125 1.14 -6.84 -8.81
C SER A 125 1.86 -6.30 -10.05
N VAL A 126 3.19 -6.26 -10.07
CA VAL A 126 3.95 -5.78 -11.24
C VAL A 126 3.84 -6.75 -12.43
N PRO A 127 4.02 -8.07 -12.27
CA PRO A 127 3.78 -9.02 -13.36
C PRO A 127 2.33 -9.10 -13.81
N GLU A 128 1.36 -8.98 -12.90
CA GLU A 128 -0.08 -9.01 -13.22
C GLU A 128 -0.48 -7.93 -14.24
N ILE A 129 0.12 -6.74 -14.16
CA ILE A 129 -0.15 -5.63 -15.09
C ILE A 129 0.72 -5.67 -16.36
N GLY A 130 1.46 -6.77 -16.60
CA GLY A 130 2.23 -6.99 -17.84
C GLY A 130 3.53 -6.19 -17.97
N VAL A 131 3.99 -5.55 -16.89
CA VAL A 131 5.20 -4.70 -16.93
C VAL A 131 6.48 -5.43 -17.34
N PRO A 132 6.74 -6.69 -16.95
CA PRO A 132 7.92 -7.41 -17.42
C PRO A 132 8.02 -7.54 -18.95
N ASP A 133 6.88 -7.60 -19.65
CA ASP A 133 6.85 -7.66 -21.11
C ASP A 133 7.26 -6.32 -21.73
N VAL A 134 6.93 -5.19 -21.08
CA VAL A 134 7.36 -3.85 -21.49
C VAL A 134 8.87 -3.67 -21.28
N TRP A 135 9.40 -4.14 -20.14
CA TRP A 135 10.83 -4.07 -19.86
C TRP A 135 11.69 -4.83 -20.89
N GLN A 136 11.14 -5.87 -21.50
CA GLN A 136 11.81 -6.70 -22.50
C GLN A 136 11.32 -6.40 -23.93
N GLY A 137 10.45 -5.40 -24.08
CA GLY A 137 9.81 -5.04 -25.33
C GLY A 137 10.76 -4.39 -26.34
N VAL A 138 10.19 -3.86 -27.42
CA VAL A 138 10.95 -3.10 -28.44
C VAL A 138 10.20 -1.78 -28.71
N PRO A 139 10.78 -0.62 -28.34
CA PRO A 139 12.02 -0.48 -27.57
C PRO A 139 11.85 -1.02 -26.13
N ALA A 140 12.91 -1.60 -25.58
CA ALA A 140 12.95 -1.99 -24.17
C ALA A 140 13.12 -0.73 -23.33
N THR A 141 12.33 -0.60 -22.27
CA THR A 141 12.43 0.54 -21.34
C THR A 141 12.10 0.11 -19.92
N ARG A 142 12.76 0.71 -18.94
CA ARG A 142 12.41 0.60 -17.52
C ARG A 142 12.06 1.97 -16.93
N GLY A 143 11.83 2.98 -17.78
CA GLY A 143 11.45 4.34 -17.39
C GLY A 143 12.62 5.32 -17.37
N GLU A 144 13.76 4.96 -17.97
CA GLU A 144 14.92 5.84 -18.07
C GLU A 144 14.57 7.17 -18.76
N GLY A 145 15.11 8.28 -18.26
CA GLY A 145 14.85 9.61 -18.82
C GLY A 145 13.51 10.24 -18.41
N VAL A 146 12.79 9.64 -17.46
CA VAL A 146 11.54 10.17 -16.91
C VAL A 146 11.69 10.40 -15.41
N ILE A 147 11.04 11.45 -14.91
CA ILE A 147 10.91 11.72 -13.47
C ILE A 147 9.61 11.13 -12.95
N VAL A 148 9.70 10.36 -11.87
CA VAL A 148 8.54 9.98 -11.04
C VAL A 148 8.50 10.89 -9.81
N GLY A 149 7.49 11.76 -9.78
CA GLY A 149 7.18 12.64 -8.67
C GLY A 149 6.31 11.96 -7.61
N ILE A 150 6.69 12.02 -6.35
CA ILE A 150 5.89 11.50 -5.23
C ILE A 150 5.57 12.67 -4.28
N VAL A 151 4.31 13.08 -4.19
CA VAL A 151 3.84 14.06 -3.20
C VAL A 151 3.07 13.30 -2.12
N ASP A 152 3.72 13.07 -0.98
CA ASP A 152 3.24 12.12 0.04
C ASP A 152 3.88 12.42 1.42
N THR A 153 3.98 11.46 2.34
CA THR A 153 4.57 11.60 3.69
C THR A 153 6.10 11.71 3.70
N GLY A 154 6.74 11.70 2.53
CA GLY A 154 8.19 11.66 2.35
C GLY A 154 8.68 10.29 1.87
N VAL A 155 9.98 10.05 2.01
CA VAL A 155 10.62 8.79 1.61
C VAL A 155 11.81 8.47 2.52
N ASP A 156 11.99 7.19 2.85
CA ASP A 156 13.22 6.70 3.49
C ASP A 156 14.36 6.67 2.47
N THR A 157 15.16 7.74 2.49
CA THR A 157 16.34 7.92 1.62
C THR A 157 17.43 6.86 1.83
N LEU A 158 17.43 6.14 2.95
CA LEU A 158 18.41 5.09 3.24
C LEU A 158 17.98 3.72 2.69
N HIS A 159 16.73 3.58 2.27
CA HIS A 159 16.18 2.31 1.77
C HIS A 159 16.88 1.86 0.46
N PRO A 160 17.28 0.58 0.33
CA PRO A 160 17.99 0.10 -0.85
C PRO A 160 17.28 0.32 -2.19
N ALA A 161 15.94 0.29 -2.22
CA ALA A 161 15.11 0.60 -3.40
C ALA A 161 15.40 1.95 -4.08
N PHE A 162 15.85 2.96 -3.32
CA PHE A 162 16.06 4.32 -3.83
C PHE A 162 17.53 4.68 -3.99
N ARG A 163 18.39 3.66 -3.90
CA ARG A 163 19.84 3.81 -3.96
C ARG A 163 20.41 3.08 -5.17
N VAL A 164 21.53 3.57 -5.67
CA VAL A 164 22.20 3.03 -6.85
C VAL A 164 23.69 2.88 -6.57
N ASP A 165 24.25 1.77 -7.07
CA ASP A 165 25.68 1.52 -7.15
C ASP A 165 26.18 2.12 -8.46
N ARG A 166 26.89 3.26 -8.40
CA ARG A 166 27.32 3.96 -9.63
C ARG A 166 28.70 3.53 -10.09
N ASP A 167 29.57 3.12 -9.18
CA ASP A 167 30.94 2.72 -9.49
C ASP A 167 31.12 1.20 -9.67
N GLY A 168 30.07 0.43 -9.39
CA GLY A 168 30.01 -1.01 -9.56
C GLY A 168 30.72 -1.79 -8.46
N ASP A 169 31.02 -1.16 -7.32
CA ASP A 169 31.77 -1.78 -6.22
C ASP A 169 30.89 -2.68 -5.31
N GLY A 170 29.58 -2.72 -5.58
CA GLY A 170 28.59 -3.49 -4.85
C GLY A 170 27.95 -2.72 -3.69
N SER A 171 28.40 -1.50 -3.39
CA SER A 171 27.77 -0.58 -2.45
C SER A 171 26.79 0.34 -3.18
N ARG A 172 25.75 0.82 -2.50
CA ARG A 172 24.71 1.68 -3.11
C ARG A 172 24.80 3.09 -2.56
N GLU A 173 25.92 3.75 -2.73
CA GLU A 173 26.23 5.08 -2.21
C GLU A 173 25.45 6.20 -2.93
N GLY A 174 25.05 5.99 -4.18
CA GLY A 174 24.28 6.95 -4.95
C GLY A 174 22.79 7.00 -4.60
N SER A 175 22.17 8.15 -4.78
CA SER A 175 20.72 8.36 -4.67
C SER A 175 20.05 8.35 -6.04
N ARG A 176 18.89 7.70 -6.15
CA ARG A 176 17.96 7.83 -7.29
C ARG A 176 16.94 8.95 -7.08
N ILE A 177 17.00 9.62 -5.94
CA ILE A 177 16.19 10.82 -5.66
C ILE A 177 17.03 12.01 -6.06
N LEU A 178 16.55 12.75 -7.08
CA LEU A 178 17.16 13.98 -7.59
C LEU A 178 16.99 15.13 -6.61
N TRP A 179 15.80 15.24 -6.04
CA TRP A 179 15.40 16.32 -5.15
C TRP A 179 14.36 15.80 -4.14
N LEU A 180 14.49 16.24 -2.89
CA LEU A 180 13.49 16.02 -1.84
C LEU A 180 13.11 17.35 -1.22
N TRP A 181 11.82 17.69 -1.16
CA TRP A 181 11.34 18.87 -0.44
C TRP A 181 10.50 18.48 0.78
N ASP A 182 10.94 18.87 1.98
CA ASP A 182 10.22 18.68 3.23
C ASP A 182 9.46 19.95 3.62
N GLN A 183 8.15 19.96 3.32
CA GLN A 183 7.25 21.08 3.61
C GLN A 183 6.94 21.22 5.11
N SER A 184 7.25 20.21 5.92
CA SER A 184 6.99 20.22 7.37
C SER A 184 8.10 20.90 8.19
N ALA A 185 9.25 21.18 7.57
CA ALA A 185 10.37 21.83 8.21
C ALA A 185 10.15 23.35 8.39
N ALA A 186 10.75 23.93 9.43
CA ALA A 186 10.69 25.39 9.69
C ALA A 186 11.35 26.23 8.57
N GLY A 187 12.13 25.58 7.71
CA GLY A 187 12.80 26.12 6.54
C GLY A 187 14.12 26.84 6.81
N ILE A 188 14.89 27.05 5.74
CA ILE A 188 16.09 27.90 5.73
C ILE A 188 15.74 29.19 4.97
N PRO A 189 15.92 30.39 5.56
CA PRO A 189 15.71 31.65 4.85
C PRO A 189 16.50 31.72 3.53
N ASP A 190 15.88 32.27 2.47
CA ASP A 190 16.48 32.57 1.16
C ASP A 190 16.84 31.37 0.25
N ARG A 191 16.33 30.16 0.53
CA ARG A 191 16.48 29.00 -0.37
C ARG A 191 15.35 28.98 -1.41
N TRP A 192 15.70 29.22 -2.68
CA TRP A 192 14.78 29.15 -3.83
C TRP A 192 14.22 27.72 -4.01
N PRO A 193 12.95 27.48 -4.40
CA PRO A 193 11.94 28.45 -4.87
C PRO A 193 10.84 28.84 -3.87
N PHE A 194 10.84 28.37 -2.63
CA PHE A 194 9.74 28.58 -1.67
C PHE A 194 10.18 29.29 -0.39
N SER A 195 9.26 30.02 0.25
CA SER A 195 9.53 30.77 1.48
C SER A 195 9.48 29.93 2.76
N TYR A 196 9.26 28.62 2.64
CA TYR A 196 9.11 27.68 3.76
C TYR A 196 9.53 26.26 3.37
N GLY A 197 9.71 25.40 4.38
CA GLY A 197 10.21 24.04 4.18
C GLY A 197 11.70 24.00 3.86
N GLU A 198 12.24 22.79 3.77
CA GLU A 198 13.66 22.56 3.46
C GLU A 198 13.77 21.57 2.29
N ASP A 199 14.46 21.96 1.23
CA ASP A 199 14.78 21.12 0.09
C ASP A 199 16.19 20.55 0.19
N PHE A 200 16.38 19.37 -0.38
CA PHE A 200 17.64 18.63 -0.42
C PHE A 200 17.90 18.18 -1.84
N SER A 201 19.03 18.61 -2.38
CA SER A 201 19.60 18.12 -3.64
C SER A 201 20.06 16.67 -3.49
N ARG A 202 20.24 15.99 -4.62
CA ARG A 202 20.84 14.65 -4.67
C ARG A 202 22.16 14.57 -3.88
N GLU A 203 23.02 15.57 -4.02
CA GLU A 203 24.32 15.61 -3.35
C GLU A 203 24.17 15.66 -1.82
N GLU A 204 23.21 16.43 -1.31
CA GLU A 204 22.90 16.49 0.13
C GLU A 204 22.29 15.16 0.63
N ILE A 205 21.43 14.53 -0.18
CA ILE A 205 20.87 13.20 0.11
C ILE A 205 21.99 12.15 0.18
N GLU A 206 22.91 12.16 -0.77
CA GLU A 206 24.06 11.24 -0.82
C GLU A 206 25.03 11.43 0.34
N GLN A 207 25.22 12.68 0.80
CA GLN A 207 25.94 12.93 2.04
C GLN A 207 25.22 12.28 3.23
N GLY A 208 23.91 12.44 3.34
CA GLY A 208 23.10 11.76 4.36
C GLY A 208 23.26 10.24 4.32
N ILE A 209 23.23 9.63 3.12
CA ILE A 209 23.47 8.19 2.91
C ILE A 209 24.86 7.79 3.42
N ALA A 210 25.91 8.55 3.09
CA ALA A 210 27.28 8.26 3.51
C ALA A 210 27.45 8.28 5.04
N TRP A 211 26.71 9.16 5.73
CA TRP A 211 26.69 9.23 7.20
C TRP A 211 25.67 8.30 7.86
N GLY A 212 24.88 7.55 7.07
CA GLY A 212 23.78 6.72 7.57
C GLY A 212 22.70 7.53 8.30
N THR A 213 22.54 8.81 7.95
CA THR A 213 21.60 9.74 8.59
C THR A 213 20.68 10.32 7.51
N PRO A 214 19.37 10.03 7.54
CA PRO A 214 18.46 10.51 6.52
C PRO A 214 18.30 12.04 6.62
N VAL A 215 18.20 12.71 5.46
CA VAL A 215 17.98 14.17 5.40
C VAL A 215 16.56 14.56 5.80
N SER A 216 15.59 13.68 5.57
CA SER A 216 14.20 13.79 6.00
C SER A 216 13.68 12.40 6.40
N ARG A 217 12.71 12.35 7.31
CA ARG A 217 12.19 11.11 7.90
C ARG A 217 10.74 10.88 7.52
N ASP A 218 10.46 9.74 6.92
CA ASP A 218 9.10 9.27 6.66
C ASP A 218 8.60 8.39 7.82
N THR A 219 8.04 9.01 8.86
CA THR A 219 7.55 8.30 10.06
C THR A 219 6.21 7.60 9.85
N SER A 220 5.45 7.97 8.82
CA SER A 220 4.23 7.25 8.40
C SER A 220 4.61 5.98 7.61
N GLY A 221 5.62 6.11 6.74
CA GLY A 221 6.07 5.06 5.84
C GLY A 221 5.20 4.90 4.59
N HIS A 222 4.18 5.74 4.41
CA HIS A 222 3.24 5.66 3.29
C HIS A 222 3.94 6.05 1.98
N GLY A 223 4.58 7.23 1.94
CA GLY A 223 5.30 7.70 0.76
C GLY A 223 6.47 6.80 0.35
N THR A 224 7.19 6.23 1.31
CA THR A 224 8.23 5.21 1.02
C THR A 224 7.65 4.00 0.31
N HIS A 225 6.48 3.52 0.74
CA HIS A 225 5.80 2.37 0.14
C HIS A 225 5.33 2.69 -1.29
N VAL A 226 4.70 3.86 -1.46
CA VAL A 226 4.22 4.39 -2.74
C VAL A 226 5.37 4.55 -3.75
N ALA A 227 6.46 5.20 -3.34
CA ALA A 227 7.65 5.39 -4.17
C ALA A 227 8.27 4.05 -4.61
N GLY A 228 8.27 3.06 -3.70
CA GLY A 228 8.77 1.71 -4.00
C GLY A 228 7.95 1.01 -5.07
N ILE A 229 6.62 1.16 -5.07
CA ILE A 229 5.73 0.57 -6.09
C ILE A 229 5.99 1.22 -7.45
N ALA A 230 6.05 2.56 -7.49
CA ALA A 230 6.17 3.29 -8.74
C ALA A 230 7.54 3.08 -9.38
N ALA A 231 8.62 3.16 -8.61
CA ALA A 231 9.97 3.26 -9.15
C ALA A 231 11.07 2.58 -8.33
N GLY A 232 10.79 1.71 -7.36
CA GLY A 232 11.86 1.03 -6.60
C GLY A 232 12.80 0.19 -7.48
N ALA A 233 14.13 0.29 -7.32
CA ALA A 233 15.13 -0.41 -8.16
C ALA A 233 15.75 -1.65 -7.52
N GLU A 234 15.06 -2.29 -6.56
CA GLU A 234 15.55 -3.55 -6.01
C GLU A 234 15.41 -4.69 -7.01
N ALA A 235 16.50 -5.41 -7.27
CA ALA A 235 16.50 -6.51 -8.26
C ALA A 235 15.47 -7.61 -7.94
N SER A 236 15.29 -7.94 -6.65
CA SER A 236 14.31 -8.93 -6.19
C SER A 236 12.89 -8.38 -6.10
N LEU A 237 12.74 -7.06 -6.08
CA LEU A 237 11.48 -6.39 -5.78
C LEU A 237 11.35 -5.06 -6.54
N PRO A 238 11.46 -5.07 -7.89
CA PRO A 238 11.42 -3.83 -8.65
C PRO A 238 10.00 -3.25 -8.62
N GLY A 239 9.91 -1.93 -8.46
CA GLY A 239 8.73 -1.16 -8.83
C GLY A 239 8.51 -1.18 -10.34
N VAL A 240 7.47 -0.49 -10.80
CA VAL A 240 7.06 -0.53 -12.21
C VAL A 240 8.07 0.15 -13.15
N ALA A 241 8.60 1.31 -12.77
CA ALA A 241 9.58 2.09 -13.52
C ALA A 241 10.93 2.18 -12.77
N PRO A 242 11.67 1.07 -12.62
CA PRO A 242 12.89 1.03 -11.82
C PRO A 242 14.09 1.77 -12.46
N GLY A 243 13.97 2.22 -13.71
CA GLY A 243 14.93 3.07 -14.41
C GLY A 243 14.64 4.57 -14.31
N ALA A 244 13.46 4.96 -13.81
CA ALA A 244 13.10 6.37 -13.63
C ALA A 244 13.89 7.02 -12.48
N GLU A 245 14.03 8.34 -12.51
CA GLU A 245 14.57 9.12 -11.40
C GLU A 245 13.43 9.66 -10.53
N LEU A 246 13.65 9.91 -9.25
CA LEU A 246 12.61 10.38 -8.34
C LEU A 246 12.77 11.85 -7.96
N VAL A 247 11.64 12.54 -7.83
CA VAL A 247 11.54 13.79 -7.07
C VAL A 247 10.47 13.58 -6.00
N VAL A 248 10.79 13.86 -4.74
CA VAL A 248 9.89 13.56 -3.62
C VAL A 248 9.54 14.83 -2.86
N VAL A 249 8.27 14.99 -2.52
CA VAL A 249 7.78 16.04 -1.66
C VAL A 249 7.14 15.39 -0.43
N ARG A 250 7.71 15.66 0.74
CA ARG A 250 7.06 15.38 2.03
C ARG A 250 6.08 16.50 2.31
N SER A 251 4.81 16.21 2.06
CA SER A 251 3.71 17.16 2.17
C SER A 251 3.08 17.18 3.56
N THR A 252 2.50 18.32 3.89
CA THR A 252 1.60 18.49 5.04
C THR A 252 0.16 18.09 4.72
N PHE A 253 -0.13 17.70 3.47
CA PHE A 253 -1.44 17.29 2.94
C PHE A 253 -2.54 18.36 2.96
N TYR A 254 -2.18 19.64 3.06
CA TYR A 254 -3.12 20.71 2.76
C TYR A 254 -3.17 20.92 1.25
N GLU A 255 -4.33 21.34 0.73
CA GLU A 255 -4.55 21.51 -0.72
C GLU A 255 -3.50 22.41 -1.38
N ASP A 256 -3.14 23.52 -0.72
CA ASP A 256 -2.11 24.46 -1.14
C ASP A 256 -0.73 23.79 -1.22
N THR A 257 -0.33 23.07 -0.17
CA THR A 257 0.98 22.43 -0.12
C THR A 257 1.09 21.25 -1.10
N VAL A 258 -0.02 20.56 -1.39
CA VAL A 258 -0.08 19.56 -2.47
C VAL A 258 0.10 20.21 -3.84
N ILE A 259 -0.62 21.30 -4.15
CA ILE A 259 -0.46 22.04 -5.41
C ILE A 259 1.00 22.49 -5.60
N GLU A 260 1.58 23.07 -4.55
CA GLU A 260 2.98 23.52 -4.57
C GLU A 260 3.95 22.35 -4.77
N GLY A 261 3.68 21.20 -4.15
CA GLY A 261 4.47 19.98 -4.34
C GLY A 261 4.42 19.46 -5.77
N VAL A 262 3.24 19.45 -6.40
CA VAL A 262 3.10 19.11 -7.84
C VAL A 262 3.89 20.08 -8.70
N ALA A 263 3.75 21.39 -8.45
CA ALA A 263 4.46 22.42 -9.18
C ALA A 263 5.99 22.25 -9.04
N PHE A 264 6.49 21.91 -7.85
CA PHE A 264 7.90 21.66 -7.61
C PHE A 264 8.44 20.52 -8.47
N VAL A 265 7.75 19.37 -8.52
CA VAL A 265 8.18 18.23 -9.36
C VAL A 265 8.31 18.67 -10.82
N PHE A 266 7.30 19.35 -11.35
CA PHE A 266 7.33 19.79 -12.75
C PHE A 266 8.37 20.86 -13.02
N GLN A 267 8.66 21.75 -12.07
CA GLN A 267 9.74 22.73 -12.22
C GLN A 267 11.12 22.05 -12.27
N VAL A 268 11.36 21.03 -11.43
CA VAL A 268 12.58 20.23 -11.50
C VAL A 268 12.67 19.51 -12.85
N ALA A 269 11.56 18.96 -13.33
CA ALA A 269 11.49 18.30 -14.64
C ALA A 269 11.79 19.26 -15.80
N ASP A 270 11.19 20.44 -15.80
CA ASP A 270 11.45 21.49 -16.80
C ASP A 270 12.91 21.92 -16.79
N ALA A 271 13.49 22.13 -15.61
CA ALA A 271 14.89 22.54 -15.45
C ALA A 271 15.88 21.50 -16.00
N LEU A 272 15.50 20.21 -15.95
CA LEU A 272 16.27 19.10 -16.48
C LEU A 272 15.90 18.74 -17.93
N GLY A 273 14.84 19.33 -18.48
CA GLY A 273 14.32 19.01 -19.80
C GLY A 273 13.77 17.57 -19.92
N LEU A 274 13.23 17.03 -18.82
CA LEU A 274 12.71 15.66 -18.75
C LEU A 274 11.18 15.67 -18.61
N PRO A 275 10.46 14.67 -19.14
CA PRO A 275 9.06 14.44 -18.80
C PRO A 275 8.93 13.98 -17.33
N ALA A 276 7.75 14.20 -16.75
CA ALA A 276 7.45 13.79 -15.39
C ALA A 276 6.03 13.25 -15.21
N VAL A 277 5.90 12.25 -14.35
CA VAL A 277 4.63 11.73 -13.85
C VAL A 277 4.57 11.94 -12.35
N VAL A 278 3.54 12.64 -11.87
CA VAL A 278 3.32 12.88 -10.44
C VAL A 278 2.27 11.92 -9.91
N ASN A 279 2.60 11.24 -8.81
CA ASN A 279 1.67 10.40 -8.06
C ASN A 279 1.09 11.16 -6.86
N LEU A 280 -0.24 11.19 -6.77
CA LEU A 280 -1.00 11.70 -5.64
C LEU A 280 -1.79 10.56 -4.99
N SER A 281 -1.21 9.94 -3.96
CA SER A 281 -1.86 8.89 -3.17
C SER A 281 -2.56 9.48 -1.94
N LEU A 282 -3.42 10.47 -2.19
CA LEU A 282 -4.09 11.32 -1.21
C LEU A 282 -5.47 11.72 -1.74
N GLY A 283 -6.34 12.20 -0.85
CA GLY A 283 -7.54 12.91 -1.25
C GLY A 283 -8.45 13.29 -0.08
N GLY A 284 -9.53 14.01 -0.39
CA GLY A 284 -10.56 14.41 0.57
C GLY A 284 -11.91 14.74 -0.11
N HIS A 285 -12.91 15.10 0.69
CA HIS A 285 -14.29 15.32 0.24
C HIS A 285 -14.83 16.74 0.56
N GLY A 286 -13.93 17.71 0.70
CA GLY A 286 -14.29 19.08 1.11
C GLY A 286 -14.98 19.91 0.03
N GLY A 287 -14.86 19.54 -1.24
CA GLY A 287 -15.33 20.32 -2.38
C GLY A 287 -16.52 19.70 -3.13
N PRO A 288 -16.76 20.16 -4.38
CA PRO A 288 -17.99 19.92 -5.13
C PRO A 288 -18.03 18.59 -5.89
N HIS A 289 -16.92 17.84 -5.94
CA HIS A 289 -16.82 16.54 -6.63
C HIS A 289 -17.18 16.59 -8.13
N ASP A 290 -17.02 17.74 -8.76
CA ASP A 290 -17.33 17.97 -10.18
C ASP A 290 -16.13 18.52 -10.96
N GLY A 291 -14.93 18.60 -10.36
CA GLY A 291 -13.73 19.13 -11.00
C GLY A 291 -13.62 20.66 -10.94
N THR A 292 -14.56 21.34 -10.28
CA THR A 292 -14.57 22.82 -10.23
C THR A 292 -14.00 23.41 -8.96
N SER A 293 -13.49 22.61 -8.00
CA SER A 293 -12.77 23.20 -6.87
C SER A 293 -11.51 23.93 -7.33
N LEU A 294 -11.06 24.91 -6.54
CA LEU A 294 -9.81 25.61 -6.87
C LEU A 294 -8.60 24.67 -6.78
N PHE A 295 -8.68 23.67 -5.90
CA PHE A 295 -7.69 22.61 -5.81
C PHE A 295 -7.59 21.83 -7.13
N GLU A 296 -8.72 21.33 -7.64
CA GLU A 296 -8.77 20.57 -8.89
C GLU A 296 -8.38 21.42 -10.12
N GLN A 297 -8.86 22.66 -10.19
CA GLN A 297 -8.48 23.60 -11.26
C GLN A 297 -6.98 23.89 -11.25
N ALA A 298 -6.38 24.06 -10.08
CA ALA A 298 -4.94 24.28 -9.96
C ALA A 298 -4.14 23.06 -10.41
N ILE A 299 -4.56 21.85 -10.00
CA ILE A 299 -3.96 20.58 -10.46
C ILE A 299 -4.06 20.47 -11.98
N ASP A 300 -5.24 20.67 -12.58
CA ASP A 300 -5.44 20.61 -14.03
C ASP A 300 -4.59 21.64 -14.79
N ALA A 301 -4.38 22.83 -14.24
CA ALA A 301 -3.56 23.87 -14.85
C ALA A 301 -2.07 23.49 -14.93
N THR A 302 -1.56 22.67 -14.01
CA THR A 302 -0.16 22.21 -14.06
C THR A 302 0.14 21.27 -15.24
N LEU A 303 -0.90 20.71 -15.86
CA LEU A 303 -0.84 19.78 -16.99
C LEU A 303 -0.86 20.48 -18.37
N ASP A 304 -0.83 21.81 -18.44
CA ASP A 304 -0.87 22.59 -19.69
C ASP A 304 0.39 22.45 -20.58
N GLN A 305 1.42 21.75 -20.12
CA GLN A 305 2.66 21.53 -20.85
C GLN A 305 2.81 20.06 -21.26
N PRO A 306 3.40 19.77 -22.45
CA PRO A 306 3.67 18.41 -22.89
C PRO A 306 4.66 17.71 -21.96
N GLY A 307 4.58 16.38 -21.89
CA GLY A 307 5.47 15.57 -21.05
C GLY A 307 5.11 15.55 -19.56
N ARG A 308 3.92 16.03 -19.20
CA ARG A 308 3.40 16.04 -17.82
C ARG A 308 2.17 15.15 -17.67
N THR A 309 2.16 14.34 -16.63
CA THR A 309 1.03 13.50 -16.26
C THR A 309 0.86 13.51 -14.74
N ILE A 310 -0.38 13.46 -14.25
CA ILE A 310 -0.71 13.29 -12.83
C ILE A 310 -1.62 12.08 -12.70
N VAL A 311 -1.29 11.21 -11.74
CA VAL A 311 -2.05 10.01 -11.39
C VAL A 311 -2.52 10.15 -9.94
N VAL A 312 -3.81 9.95 -9.70
CA VAL A 312 -4.47 10.20 -8.41
C VAL A 312 -5.17 8.93 -7.94
N ALA A 313 -5.02 8.60 -6.65
CA ALA A 313 -5.80 7.55 -6.03
C ALA A 313 -7.29 7.93 -5.97
N ALA A 314 -8.20 6.97 -6.23
CA ALA A 314 -9.63 7.26 -6.27
C ALA A 314 -10.24 7.60 -4.89
N GLY A 315 -9.59 7.24 -3.78
CA GLY A 315 -10.18 7.26 -2.44
C GLY A 315 -10.45 5.84 -1.90
N ASN A 316 -10.66 5.72 -0.59
CA ASN A 316 -10.95 4.45 0.10
C ASN A 316 -12.32 4.44 0.82
N GLU A 317 -13.22 5.35 0.47
CA GLU A 317 -14.40 5.71 1.27
C GLU A 317 -15.70 5.02 0.80
N ALA A 318 -15.62 4.07 -0.13
CA ALA A 318 -16.80 3.41 -0.70
C ALA A 318 -17.67 2.67 0.35
N GLU A 319 -17.07 2.13 1.41
CA GLU A 319 -17.80 1.46 2.50
C GLU A 319 -18.05 2.37 3.71
N ASP A 320 -17.53 3.60 3.69
CA ASP A 320 -17.55 4.50 4.84
C ASP A 320 -18.88 5.27 4.96
N ARG A 321 -19.76 5.17 3.94
CA ARG A 321 -21.10 5.79 3.91
C ARG A 321 -21.04 7.29 4.15
N ILE A 322 -20.02 7.92 3.57
CA ILE A 322 -19.79 9.37 3.64
C ILE A 322 -20.67 10.16 2.68
N HIS A 323 -21.35 9.51 1.74
CA HIS A 323 -22.17 10.15 0.71
C HIS A 323 -23.66 9.83 0.86
N VAL A 324 -24.52 10.81 0.63
CA VAL A 324 -25.96 10.67 0.40
C VAL A 324 -26.36 11.50 -0.81
N GLY A 325 -27.24 11.02 -1.68
CA GLY A 325 -27.68 11.84 -2.81
C GLY A 325 -28.92 11.34 -3.51
N GLY A 326 -29.56 12.22 -4.27
CA GLY A 326 -30.69 11.87 -5.13
C GLY A 326 -31.63 13.02 -5.47
N GLU A 327 -32.67 12.68 -6.25
CA GLU A 327 -33.75 13.61 -6.60
C GLU A 327 -34.70 13.82 -5.42
N VAL A 328 -34.79 15.06 -4.94
CA VAL A 328 -35.61 15.45 -3.79
C VAL A 328 -36.78 16.31 -4.25
N LEU A 329 -37.93 15.67 -4.48
CA LEU A 329 -39.19 16.32 -4.90
C LEU A 329 -40.20 16.52 -3.75
N GLY A 330 -39.86 16.04 -2.55
CA GLY A 330 -40.60 16.22 -1.30
C GLY A 330 -39.66 16.14 -0.10
N PRO A 331 -40.13 16.39 1.13
CA PRO A 331 -39.28 16.34 2.31
C PRO A 331 -38.56 15.01 2.46
N ILE A 332 -37.24 15.06 2.66
CA ILE A 332 -36.38 13.90 2.95
C ILE A 332 -35.55 14.19 4.20
N THR A 333 -35.24 13.17 4.99
CA THR A 333 -34.41 13.28 6.18
C THR A 333 -33.21 12.35 6.06
N TRP A 334 -32.02 12.89 6.34
CA TRP A 334 -30.77 12.15 6.47
C TRP A 334 -30.17 12.36 7.86
N HIS A 335 -29.45 11.36 8.36
CA HIS A 335 -28.86 11.38 9.69
C HIS A 335 -27.35 11.24 9.60
N VAL A 336 -26.62 12.17 10.22
CA VAL A 336 -25.16 12.05 10.44
C VAL A 336 -24.94 11.44 11.81
N PHE A 337 -24.30 10.28 11.87
CA PHE A 337 -23.74 9.75 13.11
C PHE A 337 -22.37 10.38 13.36
N VAL A 338 -22.18 10.98 14.52
CA VAL A 338 -20.97 11.75 14.85
C VAL A 338 -19.94 10.87 15.55
N GLU A 339 -18.76 10.71 14.95
CA GLU A 339 -17.62 9.96 15.54
C GLU A 339 -16.48 10.87 15.98
N ASN A 340 -16.45 12.12 15.49
CA ASN A 340 -15.51 13.14 15.91
C ASN A 340 -16.24 14.36 16.50
N PRO A 341 -15.77 14.92 17.64
CA PRO A 341 -16.36 16.14 18.20
C PRO A 341 -16.33 17.35 17.26
N THR A 342 -15.51 17.33 16.22
CA THR A 342 -15.45 18.35 15.16
C THR A 342 -15.61 17.67 13.80
N GLY A 343 -16.36 18.32 12.91
CA GLY A 343 -16.49 17.83 11.54
C GLY A 343 -17.37 18.74 10.69
N GLU A 344 -17.50 18.36 9.43
CA GLU A 344 -18.31 19.08 8.45
C GLU A 344 -18.91 18.17 7.39
N ALA A 345 -20.02 18.63 6.82
CA ALA A 345 -20.69 18.03 5.68
C ALA A 345 -21.10 19.11 4.67
N ASN A 346 -20.94 18.81 3.39
CA ASN A 346 -21.26 19.71 2.29
C ASN A 346 -22.33 19.08 1.40
N PHE A 347 -23.43 19.80 1.18
CA PHE A 347 -24.50 19.36 0.29
C PHE A 347 -24.64 20.31 -0.89
N TRP A 348 -24.48 19.78 -2.09
CA TRP A 348 -24.48 20.55 -3.32
C TRP A 348 -25.73 20.26 -4.14
N HIS A 349 -26.33 21.31 -4.68
CA HIS A 349 -27.48 21.21 -5.59
C HIS A 349 -27.42 22.28 -6.68
N ASP A 350 -28.14 22.06 -7.78
CA ASP A 350 -28.15 23.01 -8.89
C ASP A 350 -28.79 24.37 -8.53
N GLU A 351 -28.59 25.38 -9.39
CA GLU A 351 -29.12 26.73 -9.21
C GLU A 351 -30.67 26.77 -9.13
N LEU A 352 -31.36 25.87 -9.83
CA LEU A 352 -32.82 25.87 -9.98
C LEU A 352 -33.52 25.21 -8.78
N ALA A 353 -32.84 24.32 -8.08
CA ALA A 353 -33.27 23.73 -6.83
C ALA A 353 -33.03 24.67 -5.64
N SER A 354 -33.82 24.48 -4.59
CA SER A 354 -33.68 25.24 -3.34
C SER A 354 -34.40 24.52 -2.22
N PHE A 355 -33.76 24.39 -1.06
CA PHE A 355 -34.27 23.60 0.06
C PHE A 355 -34.27 24.39 1.36
N ALA A 356 -35.39 24.39 2.09
CA ALA A 356 -35.38 24.73 3.50
C ALA A 356 -34.81 23.55 4.30
N VAL A 357 -33.84 23.81 5.16
CA VAL A 357 -33.22 22.79 6.02
C VAL A 357 -33.82 22.88 7.41
N THR A 358 -34.20 21.73 7.98
CA THR A 358 -34.51 21.61 9.40
C THR A 358 -33.50 20.68 10.04
N LEU A 359 -32.69 21.22 10.93
CA LEU A 359 -31.72 20.46 11.73
C LEU A 359 -32.33 20.16 13.10
N SER A 360 -32.34 18.89 13.49
CA SER A 360 -32.73 18.45 14.83
C SER A 360 -31.55 17.78 15.52
N PHE A 361 -31.30 18.20 16.76
CA PHE A 361 -30.28 17.63 17.63
C PHE A 361 -30.84 17.52 19.05
N VAL A 362 -30.99 16.29 19.54
CA VAL A 362 -31.68 15.98 20.80
C VAL A 362 -33.10 16.60 20.77
N ASP A 363 -33.42 17.52 21.68
CA ASP A 363 -34.72 18.21 21.75
C ASP A 363 -34.71 19.59 21.05
N MET A 364 -33.57 19.98 20.45
CA MET A 364 -33.42 21.27 19.78
C MET A 364 -33.70 21.13 18.29
N VAL A 365 -34.42 22.11 17.75
CA VAL A 365 -34.75 22.18 16.32
C VAL A 365 -34.37 23.56 15.79
N MET A 366 -33.65 23.58 14.67
CA MET A 366 -33.31 24.79 13.93
C MET A 366 -33.89 24.71 12.52
N HIS A 367 -34.60 25.77 12.11
CA HIS A 367 -35.06 25.94 10.73
C HIS A 367 -34.18 26.96 10.03
N ILE A 368 -33.65 26.58 8.86
CA ILE A 368 -32.72 27.36 8.04
C ILE A 368 -33.31 27.51 6.63
N PRO A 369 -34.04 28.61 6.35
CA PRO A 369 -34.53 28.92 5.01
C PRO A 369 -33.39 29.06 3.98
N PRO A 370 -33.67 28.86 2.68
CA PRO A 370 -32.69 29.14 1.62
C PRO A 370 -32.15 30.57 1.69
N GLY A 371 -30.86 30.75 1.41
CA GLY A 371 -30.20 32.05 1.44
C GLY A 371 -29.92 32.59 2.84
N THR A 372 -29.93 31.72 3.86
CA THR A 372 -29.69 32.11 5.25
C THR A 372 -28.68 31.19 5.92
N GLN A 373 -28.04 31.70 6.97
CA GLN A 373 -27.11 30.96 7.81
C GLN A 373 -27.50 31.09 9.28
N ARG A 374 -27.26 30.06 10.08
CA ARG A 374 -27.63 30.04 11.50
C ARG A 374 -26.68 29.17 12.33
N PRO A 375 -26.20 29.69 13.48
CA PRO A 375 -25.57 28.89 14.53
C PRO A 375 -26.59 28.31 15.53
N MET A 376 -26.31 27.13 16.08
CA MET A 376 -26.90 26.53 17.29
C MET A 376 -25.82 26.46 18.36
N VAL A 377 -25.87 27.36 19.33
CA VAL A 377 -24.93 27.32 20.46
C VAL A 377 -25.38 26.27 21.48
N LEU A 378 -24.48 25.37 21.84
CA LEU A 378 -24.71 24.27 22.76
C LEU A 378 -23.81 24.41 24.02
N PRO A 379 -24.14 23.74 25.12
CA PRO A 379 -23.22 23.63 26.25
C PRO A 379 -21.94 22.88 25.83
N GLY A 380 -20.84 23.62 25.59
CA GLY A 380 -19.53 23.06 25.25
C GLY A 380 -19.27 22.86 23.76
N GLY A 381 -20.16 23.32 22.88
CA GLY A 381 -20.01 23.18 21.44
C GLY A 381 -20.97 24.06 20.63
N GLU A 382 -20.93 23.89 19.32
CA GLU A 382 -21.75 24.63 18.36
C GLU A 382 -22.03 23.77 17.13
N ILE A 383 -23.19 23.99 16.51
CA ILE A 383 -23.51 23.50 15.17
C ILE A 383 -23.79 24.72 14.31
N PHE A 384 -23.18 24.80 13.14
CA PHE A 384 -23.38 25.88 12.19
C PHE A 384 -23.92 25.33 10.87
N VAL A 385 -24.94 26.00 10.32
CA VAL A 385 -25.49 25.69 9.00
C VAL A 385 -25.54 26.96 8.17
N ASP A 386 -24.85 26.97 7.03
CA ASP A 386 -25.03 27.95 5.96
C ASP A 386 -25.81 27.30 4.82
N ASN A 387 -27.03 27.76 4.56
CA ASN A 387 -27.87 27.29 3.47
C ASN A 387 -27.79 28.28 2.31
N ALA A 388 -26.71 28.17 1.52
CA ALA A 388 -26.45 28.97 0.33
C ALA A 388 -26.61 30.49 0.54
N SER A 389 -26.18 31.03 1.70
CA SER A 389 -26.36 32.44 2.05
C SER A 389 -25.61 33.40 1.10
N ALA A 390 -24.51 32.94 0.51
CA ALA A 390 -23.76 33.66 -0.51
C ALA A 390 -24.38 33.58 -1.92
N GLY A 391 -25.43 32.76 -2.11
CA GLY A 391 -26.00 32.46 -3.42
C GLY A 391 -25.21 31.35 -4.15
N PRO A 392 -25.37 31.27 -5.49
CA PRO A 392 -24.63 30.31 -6.32
C PRO A 392 -23.11 30.49 -6.25
N ASP A 393 -22.37 29.39 -6.21
CA ASP A 393 -20.93 29.34 -6.29
C ASP A 393 -20.46 29.84 -7.66
N PRO A 394 -19.52 30.81 -7.72
CA PRO A 394 -19.10 31.41 -8.98
C PRO A 394 -18.35 30.45 -9.92
N ARG A 395 -17.91 29.28 -9.44
CA ARG A 395 -17.10 28.31 -10.21
C ARG A 395 -17.95 27.40 -11.08
N ASN A 396 -19.13 27.00 -10.58
CA ASN A 396 -20.01 26.05 -11.27
C ASN A 396 -21.48 26.50 -11.37
N GLY A 397 -21.89 27.55 -10.65
CA GLY A 397 -23.28 28.03 -10.62
C GLY A 397 -24.18 27.26 -9.66
N ASP A 398 -23.66 26.29 -8.92
CA ASP A 398 -24.42 25.47 -7.98
C ASP A 398 -24.46 26.10 -6.59
N LYS A 399 -25.33 25.61 -5.73
CA LYS A 399 -25.50 26.11 -4.37
C LYS A 399 -24.99 25.10 -3.36
N LEU A 400 -24.27 25.62 -2.36
CA LEU A 400 -23.74 24.85 -1.23
C LEU A 400 -24.59 25.07 0.02
N ILE A 401 -25.04 23.98 0.61
CA ILE A 401 -25.48 23.92 2.01
C ILE A 401 -24.34 23.33 2.81
N HIS A 402 -23.73 24.13 3.67
CA HIS A 402 -22.62 23.72 4.53
C HIS A 402 -23.11 23.48 5.96
N LEU A 403 -22.77 22.32 6.52
CA LEU A 403 -22.96 21.97 7.91
C LEU A 403 -21.59 21.80 8.56
N SER A 404 -21.36 22.42 9.71
CA SER A 404 -20.20 22.13 10.55
C SER A 404 -20.59 22.04 12.01
N TRP A 405 -19.78 21.31 12.77
CA TRP A 405 -19.95 21.20 14.21
C TRP A 405 -18.61 21.18 14.92
N ALA A 406 -18.61 21.65 16.16
CA ALA A 406 -17.46 21.61 17.06
C ALA A 406 -17.93 21.35 18.49
N GLY A 407 -17.19 20.54 19.23
CA GLY A 407 -17.49 20.21 20.62
C GLY A 407 -18.73 19.34 20.82
N LEU A 408 -19.15 18.57 19.80
CA LEU A 408 -20.26 17.62 19.96
C LEU A 408 -19.82 16.35 20.70
N PRO A 409 -20.69 15.70 21.49
CA PRO A 409 -20.44 14.36 21.98
C PRO A 409 -20.37 13.35 20.83
N VAL A 410 -19.45 12.40 20.91
CA VAL A 410 -19.41 11.27 19.96
C VAL A 410 -20.55 10.28 20.24
N GLY A 411 -21.03 9.59 19.21
CA GLY A 411 -22.10 8.62 19.29
C GLY A 411 -23.52 9.19 19.22
N VAL A 412 -23.66 10.44 18.78
CA VAL A 412 -24.95 11.13 18.62
C VAL A 412 -25.34 11.24 17.15
N TYR A 413 -26.62 11.52 16.89
CA TYR A 413 -27.14 11.77 15.55
C TYR A 413 -27.53 13.23 15.36
N LEU A 414 -27.13 13.81 14.22
CA LEU A 414 -27.72 15.03 13.67
C LEU A 414 -28.76 14.63 12.64
N SER A 415 -30.01 15.10 12.78
CA SER A 415 -31.05 14.82 11.78
C SER A 415 -31.25 16.05 10.89
N LEU A 416 -31.08 15.88 9.58
CA LEU A 416 -31.18 16.94 8.57
C LEU A 416 -32.36 16.66 7.66
N THR A 417 -33.39 17.49 7.72
CA THR A 417 -34.54 17.40 6.83
C THR A 417 -34.47 18.47 5.75
N PHE A 418 -34.38 18.07 4.49
CA PHE A 418 -34.38 18.93 3.32
C PHE A 418 -35.79 19.00 2.74
N THR A 419 -36.35 20.20 2.65
CA THR A 419 -37.71 20.44 2.13
C THR A 419 -37.65 21.39 0.93
N PRO A 420 -38.12 20.99 -0.27
CA PRO A 420 -38.18 21.87 -1.44
C PRO A 420 -38.83 23.24 -1.16
N SER A 421 -38.20 24.32 -1.62
CA SER A 421 -38.64 25.69 -1.39
C SER A 421 -38.02 26.70 -2.38
N PRO A 422 -38.67 27.07 -3.50
CA PRO A 422 -39.99 26.63 -3.97
C PRO A 422 -39.94 25.33 -4.80
N SER A 423 -38.78 24.95 -5.32
CA SER A 423 -38.56 23.82 -6.23
C SER A 423 -37.56 22.83 -5.65
N GLY A 424 -37.82 21.55 -5.87
CA GLY A 424 -36.90 20.46 -5.57
C GLY A 424 -35.95 20.20 -6.74
N GLY A 425 -35.08 19.23 -6.58
CA GLY A 425 -34.11 18.81 -7.58
C GLY A 425 -33.11 17.82 -7.00
N ARG A 426 -32.04 17.55 -7.73
CA ARG A 426 -30.95 16.72 -7.25
C ARG A 426 -30.14 17.45 -6.19
N ILE A 427 -29.83 16.75 -5.11
CA ILE A 427 -28.87 17.17 -4.08
C ILE A 427 -27.97 15.98 -3.75
N ASP A 428 -26.67 16.23 -3.65
CA ASP A 428 -25.66 15.25 -3.26
C ASP A 428 -24.86 15.83 -2.08
N GLY A 429 -24.60 15.01 -1.07
CA GLY A 429 -24.03 15.41 0.21
C GLY A 429 -22.90 14.50 0.66
N TRP A 430 -21.80 15.09 1.13
CA TRP A 430 -20.63 14.39 1.61
C TRP A 430 -20.23 14.85 3.00
N LEU A 431 -19.77 13.92 3.84
CA LEU A 431 -18.87 14.25 4.94
C LEU A 431 -17.48 14.52 4.36
N ALA A 432 -16.83 15.62 4.75
CA ALA A 432 -15.54 15.97 4.15
C ALA A 432 -14.40 15.00 4.52
N SER A 433 -14.58 14.21 5.59
CA SER A 433 -13.72 13.11 6.00
C SER A 433 -14.55 11.99 6.64
N SER A 434 -14.18 10.73 6.40
CA SER A 434 -14.77 9.57 7.08
C SER A 434 -14.45 9.53 8.58
N ASP A 435 -13.42 10.26 9.04
CA ASP A 435 -13.11 10.40 10.47
C ASP A 435 -14.22 11.14 11.24
N TYR A 436 -15.07 11.91 10.56
CA TYR A 436 -16.14 12.68 11.20
C TYR A 436 -17.34 11.81 11.60
N GLY A 437 -17.50 10.67 10.92
CA GLY A 437 -18.58 9.71 11.11
C GLY A 437 -19.18 9.26 9.78
N TYR A 438 -20.48 8.95 9.77
CA TYR A 438 -21.16 8.43 8.57
C TYR A 438 -22.62 8.85 8.47
N PHE A 439 -23.17 8.81 7.26
CA PHE A 439 -24.61 8.93 7.06
C PHE A 439 -25.32 7.59 7.32
N GLN A 440 -26.37 7.61 8.13
CA GLN A 440 -27.21 6.42 8.32
C GLN A 440 -27.87 5.97 7.01
N GLU A 441 -28.13 6.88 6.09
CA GLU A 441 -28.66 6.60 4.76
C GLU A 441 -27.57 6.52 3.69
N GLY A 442 -26.29 6.56 4.09
CA GLY A 442 -25.19 6.71 3.15
C GLY A 442 -24.99 5.53 2.22
N ASP A 443 -24.47 5.84 1.03
CA ASP A 443 -24.18 4.91 -0.05
C ASP A 443 -22.71 5.00 -0.51
N ALA A 444 -22.36 4.15 -1.48
CA ALA A 444 -21.01 4.04 -2.03
C ALA A 444 -20.82 4.86 -3.33
N ALA A 445 -21.89 5.46 -3.85
CA ALA A 445 -21.85 6.17 -5.12
C ALA A 445 -21.14 7.52 -4.95
N SER A 446 -20.52 8.00 -6.02
CA SER A 446 -19.89 9.33 -6.05
C SER A 446 -18.86 9.57 -4.93
N THR A 447 -18.10 8.53 -4.58
CA THR A 447 -17.12 8.56 -3.48
C THR A 447 -15.70 8.89 -3.95
N ILE A 448 -15.52 9.35 -5.19
CA ILE A 448 -14.19 9.73 -5.70
C ILE A 448 -13.69 10.95 -4.93
N ALA A 449 -12.58 10.78 -4.20
CA ALA A 449 -11.95 11.84 -3.45
C ALA A 449 -11.29 12.88 -4.38
N GLU A 450 -11.34 14.16 -4.01
CA GLU A 450 -10.57 15.20 -4.67
C GLU A 450 -9.07 15.03 -4.39
N PRO A 451 -8.18 15.25 -5.38
CA PRO A 451 -8.43 15.85 -6.69
C PRO A 451 -8.75 14.82 -7.79
N GLY A 452 -9.20 13.61 -7.44
CA GLY A 452 -9.57 12.56 -8.39
C GLY A 452 -10.76 12.90 -9.30
N ASN A 453 -11.53 13.95 -9.01
CA ASN A 453 -12.57 14.47 -9.90
C ASN A 453 -12.04 15.54 -10.88
N ALA A 454 -10.76 15.93 -10.82
CA ALA A 454 -10.16 16.84 -11.79
C ALA A 454 -10.28 16.29 -13.23
N HIS A 455 -10.32 17.18 -14.23
CA HIS A 455 -10.68 16.79 -15.59
C HIS A 455 -9.55 16.09 -16.34
N ARG A 456 -8.30 16.36 -15.98
CA ARG A 456 -7.13 15.97 -16.78
C ARG A 456 -6.22 14.96 -16.09
N VAL A 457 -6.51 14.61 -14.84
CA VAL A 457 -5.79 13.59 -14.09
C VAL A 457 -6.26 12.19 -14.45
N ILE A 458 -5.37 11.21 -14.25
CA ILE A 458 -5.71 9.78 -14.32
C ILE A 458 -6.07 9.32 -12.90
N THR A 459 -7.33 8.99 -12.67
CA THR A 459 -7.87 8.55 -11.39
C THR A 459 -7.91 7.03 -11.34
N VAL A 460 -7.37 6.43 -10.28
CA VAL A 460 -7.08 5.00 -10.21
C VAL A 460 -7.79 4.35 -9.02
N GLY A 461 -8.71 3.43 -9.31
CA GLY A 461 -9.31 2.54 -8.31
C GLY A 461 -8.45 1.31 -8.01
N ALA A 462 -8.84 0.53 -7.00
CA ALA A 462 -8.08 -0.62 -6.53
C ALA A 462 -8.80 -1.95 -6.80
N TYR A 463 -8.07 -2.95 -7.29
CA TYR A 463 -8.52 -4.35 -7.28
C TYR A 463 -7.57 -5.26 -6.49
N ILE A 464 -8.06 -6.45 -6.16
CA ILE A 464 -7.38 -7.38 -5.26
C ILE A 464 -6.48 -8.33 -6.05
N THR A 465 -5.16 -8.29 -5.82
CA THR A 465 -4.21 -9.26 -6.38
C THR A 465 -3.69 -10.26 -5.35
N ARG A 466 -3.88 -9.99 -4.07
CA ARG A 466 -3.39 -10.84 -2.99
C ARG A 466 -4.42 -10.95 -1.88
N ASN A 467 -4.63 -12.17 -1.37
CA ASN A 467 -5.46 -12.41 -0.19
C ASN A 467 -4.78 -13.30 0.86
N ARG A 468 -3.50 -13.62 0.65
CA ARG A 468 -2.67 -14.41 1.55
C ARG A 468 -1.22 -13.98 1.41
N TRP A 469 -0.52 -13.80 2.53
CA TRP A 469 0.87 -13.36 2.53
C TRP A 469 1.65 -13.88 3.73
N GLN A 470 2.97 -13.96 3.59
CA GLN A 470 3.85 -14.27 4.72
C GLN A 470 4.32 -12.98 5.37
N SER A 471 4.13 -12.87 6.68
CA SER A 471 4.62 -11.77 7.51
C SER A 471 5.59 -12.27 8.59
N GLN A 472 6.11 -11.35 9.41
CA GLN A 472 6.90 -11.71 10.59
C GLN A 472 6.12 -12.51 11.64
N LEU A 473 4.79 -12.38 11.66
CA LEU A 473 3.92 -13.17 12.55
C LEU A 473 3.46 -14.50 11.91
N GLY A 474 3.98 -14.85 10.75
CA GLY A 474 3.60 -16.03 10.00
C GLY A 474 2.61 -15.72 8.88
N GLU A 475 1.91 -16.76 8.44
CA GLU A 475 0.94 -16.63 7.34
C GLU A 475 -0.26 -15.77 7.76
N GLN A 476 -0.62 -14.84 6.89
CA GLN A 476 -1.80 -14.00 7.01
C GLN A 476 -2.76 -14.31 5.86
N VAL A 477 -4.06 -14.15 6.13
CA VAL A 477 -5.13 -14.39 5.17
C VAL A 477 -6.15 -13.27 5.32
N SER A 478 -6.57 -12.68 4.21
CA SER A 478 -7.72 -11.77 4.16
C SER A 478 -8.93 -12.49 3.56
N GLY A 479 -10.13 -11.99 3.89
CA GLY A 479 -11.38 -12.49 3.31
C GLY A 479 -11.63 -12.06 1.86
N TYR A 480 -10.69 -11.34 1.25
CA TYR A 480 -10.83 -10.78 -0.08
C TYR A 480 -10.77 -11.86 -1.17
N ARG A 481 -11.55 -11.63 -2.23
CA ARG A 481 -11.57 -12.46 -3.42
C ARG A 481 -10.63 -11.86 -4.46
N LEU A 482 -9.77 -12.69 -5.04
CA LEU A 482 -8.81 -12.26 -6.04
C LEU A 482 -9.53 -11.73 -7.29
N TYR A 483 -8.97 -10.68 -7.88
CA TYR A 483 -9.40 -10.01 -9.10
C TYR A 483 -10.76 -9.31 -9.05
N GLU A 484 -11.40 -9.27 -7.87
CA GLU A 484 -12.56 -8.40 -7.64
C GLU A 484 -12.08 -6.98 -7.33
N LEU A 485 -12.97 -6.01 -7.57
CA LEU A 485 -12.80 -4.63 -7.10
C LEU A 485 -12.61 -4.67 -5.58
N ALA A 486 -11.64 -3.92 -5.06
CA ALA A 486 -11.46 -3.81 -3.63
C ALA A 486 -12.70 -3.13 -3.03
N PRO A 487 -13.29 -3.66 -1.94
CA PRO A 487 -14.55 -3.15 -1.42
C PRO A 487 -14.46 -1.68 -0.98
N PHE A 488 -13.29 -1.26 -0.46
CA PHE A 488 -13.01 0.13 -0.10
C PHE A 488 -12.82 1.06 -1.31
N SER A 489 -12.60 0.55 -2.53
CA SER A 489 -12.25 1.41 -3.67
C SER A 489 -13.40 2.33 -4.03
N SER A 490 -13.19 3.62 -3.81
CA SER A 490 -14.11 4.68 -4.23
C SER A 490 -14.45 4.58 -5.71
N HIS A 491 -15.71 4.87 -6.04
CA HIS A 491 -16.21 4.84 -7.41
C HIS A 491 -17.18 5.97 -7.68
N GLY A 492 -17.20 6.41 -8.94
CA GLY A 492 -18.04 7.49 -9.41
C GLY A 492 -19.51 7.10 -9.60
N PRO A 493 -20.25 7.87 -10.41
CA PRO A 493 -19.76 8.98 -11.23
C PRO A 493 -19.29 10.18 -10.39
N THR A 494 -18.58 11.12 -11.00
CA THR A 494 -18.45 12.47 -10.41
C THR A 494 -19.83 13.13 -10.32
N ARG A 495 -19.98 14.20 -9.54
CA ARG A 495 -21.28 14.88 -9.39
C ARG A 495 -21.83 15.43 -10.72
N ASP A 496 -20.94 15.84 -11.63
CA ASP A 496 -21.28 16.25 -13.00
C ASP A 496 -21.45 15.09 -13.99
N GLY A 497 -21.40 13.83 -13.52
CA GLY A 497 -21.74 12.65 -14.29
C GLY A 497 -20.60 12.04 -15.11
N ARG A 498 -19.36 12.52 -14.96
CA ARG A 498 -18.20 11.90 -15.62
C ARG A 498 -17.91 10.52 -15.01
N ILE A 499 -17.43 9.63 -15.85
CA ILE A 499 -17.04 8.28 -15.44
C ILE A 499 -15.66 8.37 -14.77
N LYS A 500 -15.62 8.04 -13.47
CA LYS A 500 -14.40 7.88 -12.67
C LYS A 500 -14.56 6.65 -11.76
N PRO A 501 -13.48 5.95 -11.37
CA PRO A 501 -12.09 6.16 -11.82
C PRO A 501 -11.92 5.84 -13.31
N ASP A 502 -10.83 6.29 -13.92
CA ASP A 502 -10.56 6.01 -15.34
C ASP A 502 -10.21 4.54 -15.56
N LEU A 503 -9.52 3.94 -14.58
CA LEU A 503 -9.13 2.53 -14.57
C LEU A 503 -8.87 2.05 -13.13
N THR A 504 -8.60 0.75 -12.99
CA THR A 504 -8.19 0.15 -11.72
C THR A 504 -6.83 -0.53 -11.84
N ALA A 505 -6.11 -0.59 -10.72
CA ALA A 505 -4.81 -1.25 -10.61
C ALA A 505 -4.72 -2.07 -9.30
N PRO A 506 -3.71 -2.96 -9.15
CA PRO A 506 -3.52 -3.71 -7.92
C PRO A 506 -3.38 -2.80 -6.69
N GLY A 507 -4.30 -2.91 -5.74
CA GLY A 507 -4.33 -2.03 -4.56
C GLY A 507 -4.46 -2.75 -3.22
N ALA A 508 -4.69 -4.06 -3.18
CA ALA A 508 -4.86 -4.78 -1.92
C ALA A 508 -3.66 -5.68 -1.56
N TRP A 509 -3.12 -5.46 -0.36
CA TRP A 509 -2.01 -6.22 0.23
C TRP A 509 -0.76 -6.21 -0.64
N ILE A 510 -0.44 -5.04 -1.20
CA ILE A 510 0.75 -4.80 -2.01
C ILE A 510 1.96 -4.75 -1.09
N LEU A 511 2.95 -5.61 -1.36
CA LEU A 511 4.25 -5.48 -0.71
C LEU A 511 4.99 -4.32 -1.35
N SER A 512 5.74 -3.53 -0.59
CA SER A 512 6.68 -2.54 -1.14
C SER A 512 7.65 -2.09 -0.03
N ALA A 513 8.56 -1.19 -0.37
CA ALA A 513 9.56 -0.60 0.51
C ALA A 513 8.95 -0.11 1.83
N ARG A 514 9.66 -0.31 2.93
CA ARG A 514 9.25 0.10 4.27
C ARG A 514 10.22 1.15 4.78
N SER A 515 9.70 2.29 5.23
CA SER A 515 10.52 3.22 6.01
C SER A 515 11.00 2.58 7.31
N ALA A 516 12.28 2.69 7.62
CA ALA A 516 12.84 2.24 8.89
C ALA A 516 12.32 3.04 10.10
N ASP A 517 11.84 4.27 9.86
CA ASP A 517 11.29 5.16 10.89
C ASP A 517 9.77 4.94 11.13
N ALA A 518 9.11 4.13 10.29
CA ALA A 518 7.69 3.86 10.42
C ALA A 518 7.40 2.67 11.34
N TYR A 519 6.42 2.84 12.23
CA TYR A 519 5.88 1.72 12.98
C TYR A 519 5.05 0.81 12.05
N VAL A 520 5.39 -0.48 12.04
CA VAL A 520 4.65 -1.49 11.27
C VAL A 520 4.28 -2.65 12.18
N TYR A 521 2.99 -2.94 12.27
CA TYR A 521 2.51 -4.14 12.94
C TYR A 521 3.07 -5.39 12.25
N GLY A 522 3.57 -6.36 13.03
CA GLY A 522 4.28 -7.53 12.51
C GLY A 522 3.49 -8.37 11.48
N GLY A 523 2.16 -8.33 11.52
CA GLY A 523 1.29 -8.97 10.53
C GLY A 523 1.38 -8.36 9.12
N PHE A 524 1.83 -7.11 9.02
CA PHE A 524 2.03 -6.40 7.75
C PHE A 524 3.52 -6.22 7.42
N LEU A 525 4.42 -6.66 8.28
CA LEU A 525 5.85 -6.59 8.05
C LEU A 525 6.34 -7.85 7.33
N ALA A 526 7.04 -7.69 6.22
CA ALA A 526 7.62 -8.82 5.50
C ALA A 526 8.73 -9.48 6.33
N PRO A 527 9.03 -10.78 6.11
CA PRO A 527 10.09 -11.48 6.84
C PRO A 527 11.48 -10.87 6.68
N ASP A 528 11.76 -10.17 5.58
CA ASP A 528 13.03 -9.46 5.37
C ASP A 528 13.21 -8.23 6.26
N GLY A 529 12.13 -7.75 6.88
CA GLY A 529 12.12 -6.59 7.76
C GLY A 529 12.34 -5.25 7.06
N ILE A 530 12.44 -5.20 5.73
CA ILE A 530 12.61 -3.95 4.96
C ILE A 530 11.45 -3.70 3.99
N HIS A 531 10.53 -4.65 3.83
CA HIS A 531 9.30 -4.46 3.08
C HIS A 531 8.07 -4.59 3.96
N ARG A 532 6.96 -3.93 3.58
CA ARG A 532 5.67 -4.05 4.27
C ARG A 532 4.51 -4.23 3.28
N TYR A 533 3.42 -4.84 3.74
CA TYR A 533 2.17 -4.98 3.01
C TYR A 533 1.23 -3.83 3.36
N MET A 534 0.62 -3.20 2.35
CA MET A 534 -0.40 -2.17 2.52
C MET A 534 -1.56 -2.40 1.55
N ALA A 535 -2.74 -1.89 1.87
CA ALA A 535 -3.91 -1.94 1.02
C ALA A 535 -4.54 -0.54 0.94
N GLY A 536 -5.00 -0.16 -0.25
CA GLY A 536 -5.62 1.14 -0.54
C GLY A 536 -5.48 1.50 -2.02
N THR A 537 -6.31 2.42 -2.51
CA THR A 537 -6.12 3.05 -3.83
C THR A 537 -4.78 3.80 -3.91
N SER A 538 -4.24 4.22 -2.76
CA SER A 538 -2.86 4.71 -2.59
C SER A 538 -1.77 3.75 -3.07
N MET A 539 -2.03 2.44 -3.10
CA MET A 539 -1.10 1.44 -3.65
C MET A 539 -1.41 1.12 -5.12
N ALA A 540 -2.62 1.42 -5.60
CA ALA A 540 -3.02 1.23 -6.99
C ALA A 540 -2.47 2.35 -7.89
N ALA A 541 -2.63 3.61 -7.50
CA ALA A 541 -2.11 4.77 -8.22
C ALA A 541 -0.63 4.66 -8.62
N PRO A 542 0.33 4.31 -7.73
CA PRO A 542 1.74 4.25 -8.09
C PRO A 542 2.08 3.18 -9.13
N HIS A 543 1.27 2.12 -9.30
CA HIS A 543 1.46 1.19 -10.41
C HIS A 543 1.25 1.91 -11.74
N VAL A 544 0.17 2.70 -11.84
CA VAL A 544 -0.19 3.44 -13.04
C VAL A 544 0.78 4.60 -13.28
N THR A 545 1.24 5.27 -12.21
CA THR A 545 2.32 6.25 -12.27
C THR A 545 3.56 5.67 -12.94
N GLY A 546 3.99 4.48 -12.51
CA GLY A 546 5.12 3.81 -13.15
C GLY A 546 4.84 3.42 -14.59
N VAL A 547 3.63 2.94 -14.93
CA VAL A 547 3.25 2.64 -16.32
C VAL A 547 3.32 3.91 -17.20
N CYS A 548 2.81 5.04 -16.71
CA CYS A 548 2.93 6.32 -17.40
C CYS A 548 4.40 6.73 -17.60
N ALA A 549 5.28 6.44 -16.63
CA ALA A 549 6.71 6.68 -16.80
C ALA A 549 7.33 5.78 -17.88
N LEU A 550 6.94 4.50 -17.94
CA LEU A 550 7.36 3.59 -19.02
C LEU A 550 6.84 4.03 -20.41
N LEU A 551 5.69 4.71 -20.48
CA LEU A 551 5.14 5.23 -21.75
C LEU A 551 5.83 6.52 -22.23
N LEU A 552 6.39 7.30 -21.31
CA LEU A 552 7.07 8.56 -21.62
C LEU A 552 8.56 8.39 -21.94
N SER A 553 9.15 7.28 -21.48
CA SER A 553 10.52 6.85 -21.81
C SER A 553 10.60 6.20 -23.18
#